data_AF-A0A8T1S0J4-F1
#
_entry.id   AF-A0A8T1S0J4-F1
#
_cell.length_a   1.000
_cell.length_b   1.000
_cell.length_c   1.000
_cell.angle_alpha   90.00
_cell.angle_beta   90.00
_cell.angle_gamma   90.00
#
_symmetry.space_group_name_H-M   'P 1'
#
loop_
_entity.id
_entity.type
_entity.pdbx_description
1 polymer ?
#
loop_
_entity_poly.entity_id
_entity_poly.type
_entity_poly.pdbx_seq_one_letter_code
_entity_poly.pdbx_strand_id
1 'polypeptide(L)'
;MMTNPHNHLYCQQFAEVKYTQGGLENLELSRKYFAQALKLNNRNMRALFGLYMSASHIASNPKASAKMKKDNMKYASWSANQINRAYQFAGRSKKETKYSLKAVEDMLEALQITQS
;
A
#
# COMPACT_ATOMS: atom_id res chain seq x y z
N MET A 1 -15.13 -18.79 -6.00
CA MET A 1 -16.30 -17.91 -6.22
C MET A 1 -16.19 -16.74 -5.25
N MET A 2 -16.07 -15.50 -5.74
CA MET A 2 -15.96 -14.31 -4.88
C MET A 2 -17.38 -13.90 -4.46
N THR A 3 -17.79 -14.27 -3.25
CA THR A 3 -19.19 -14.21 -2.79
C THR A 3 -19.69 -12.81 -2.45
N ASN A 4 -18.83 -11.78 -2.50
CA ASN A 4 -19.23 -10.38 -2.32
C ASN A 4 -18.34 -9.42 -3.15
N PRO A 5 -18.78 -9.02 -4.37
CA PRO A 5 -17.98 -8.19 -5.27
C PRO A 5 -17.84 -6.72 -4.84
N HIS A 6 -18.62 -6.28 -3.84
CA HIS A 6 -18.55 -4.92 -3.29
C HIS A 6 -17.77 -4.85 -1.97
N ASN A 7 -17.24 -5.97 -1.48
CA ASN A 7 -16.43 -5.98 -0.28
C ASN A 7 -14.98 -5.58 -0.59
N HIS A 8 -14.57 -4.39 -0.13
CA HIS A 8 -13.21 -3.89 -0.32
C HIS A 8 -12.14 -4.81 0.28
N LEU A 9 -12.46 -5.56 1.34
CA LEU A 9 -11.52 -6.44 2.03
C LEU A 9 -11.11 -7.63 1.15
N TYR A 10 -12.06 -8.21 0.42
CA TYR A 10 -11.76 -9.33 -0.49
C TYR A 10 -10.91 -8.88 -1.68
N CYS A 11 -11.20 -7.70 -2.26
CA CYS A 11 -10.35 -7.13 -3.30
C CYS A 11 -8.93 -6.86 -2.78
N GLN A 12 -8.80 -6.33 -1.56
CA GLN A 12 -7.51 -6.05 -0.93
C GLN A 12 -6.71 -7.34 -0.66
N GLN A 13 -7.32 -8.35 -0.02
CA GLN A 13 -6.67 -9.62 0.29
C GLN A 13 -6.26 -10.38 -0.97
N PHE A 14 -7.13 -10.39 -1.99
CA PHE A 14 -6.78 -10.99 -3.27
C PHE A 14 -5.61 -10.27 -3.95
N ALA A 15 -5.59 -8.94 -3.91
CA ALA A 15 -4.49 -8.14 -4.43
C ALA A 15 -3.17 -8.43 -3.71
N GLU A 16 -3.20 -8.64 -2.39
CA GLU A 16 -2.04 -9.02 -1.58
C GLU A 16 -1.51 -10.41 -1.96
N VAL A 17 -2.39 -11.40 -2.08
CA VAL A 17 -2.00 -12.74 -2.52
C VAL A 17 -1.33 -12.68 -3.90
N LYS A 18 -1.89 -11.91 -4.82
CA LYS A 18 -1.31 -11.72 -6.16
C LYS A 18 0.03 -10.98 -6.11
N TYR A 19 0.15 -9.97 -5.25
CA TYR A 19 1.42 -9.28 -5.05
C TYR A 19 2.51 -10.25 -4.58
N THR A 20 2.20 -11.06 -3.58
CA THR A 20 3.12 -12.05 -2.99
C THR A 20 3.50 -13.15 -3.98
N GLN A 21 2.58 -13.59 -4.83
CA GLN A 21 2.86 -14.57 -5.88
C GLN A 21 3.92 -14.08 -6.89
N GLY A 22 4.08 -12.76 -7.03
CA GLY A 22 5.12 -12.17 -7.87
C GLY A 22 4.94 -12.46 -9.37
N GLY A 23 5.87 -11.95 -10.18
CA GLY A 23 5.74 -11.95 -11.64
C GLY A 23 4.92 -10.78 -12.17
N LEU A 24 5.22 -10.35 -13.40
CA LEU A 24 4.65 -9.11 -13.96
C LEU A 24 3.12 -9.16 -14.08
N GLU A 25 2.58 -10.29 -14.53
CA GLU A 25 1.13 -10.50 -14.68
C GLU A 25 0.39 -10.42 -13.35
N ASN A 26 0.94 -11.05 -12.30
CA ASN A 26 0.34 -10.98 -10.97
C ASN A 26 0.50 -9.59 -10.33
N LEU A 27 1.61 -8.88 -10.58
CA LEU A 27 1.76 -7.49 -10.14
C LEU A 27 0.73 -6.59 -10.79
N GLU A 28 0.46 -6.75 -12.09
CA GLU A 28 -0.59 -6.01 -12.77
C GLU A 28 -1.98 -6.32 -12.22
N LEU A 29 -2.26 -7.59 -11.94
CA LEU A 29 -3.52 -8.00 -11.34
C LEU A 29 -3.66 -7.39 -9.94
N SER A 30 -2.62 -7.53 -9.12
CA SER A 30 -2.51 -6.93 -7.79
C SER A 30 -2.82 -5.43 -7.83
N ARG A 31 -2.17 -4.67 -8.72
CA ARG A 31 -2.41 -3.23 -8.91
C ARG A 31 -3.88 -2.93 -9.23
N LYS A 32 -4.49 -3.68 -10.16
CA LYS A 32 -5.90 -3.51 -10.54
C LYS A 32 -6.85 -3.75 -9.36
N TYR A 33 -6.60 -4.80 -8.58
CA TYR A 33 -7.45 -5.13 -7.43
C TYR A 33 -7.24 -4.18 -6.23
N PHE A 34 -6.03 -3.66 -6.02
CA PHE A 34 -5.81 -2.57 -5.06
C PHE A 34 -6.55 -1.30 -5.48
N ALA A 35 -6.51 -0.93 -6.76
CA ALA A 35 -7.29 0.20 -7.28
C ALA A 35 -8.81 -0.02 -7.10
N GLN A 36 -9.30 -1.24 -7.32
CA GLN A 36 -10.70 -1.59 -7.06
C GLN A 36 -11.06 -1.50 -5.58
N ALA A 37 -10.18 -1.98 -4.69
CA ALA A 37 -10.37 -1.85 -3.24
C ALA A 37 -10.45 -0.37 -2.81
N LEU A 38 -9.64 0.51 -3.43
CA LEU A 38 -9.69 1.95 -3.19
C LEU A 38 -10.94 2.62 -3.75
N LYS A 39 -11.47 2.14 -4.87
CA LYS A 39 -12.74 2.61 -5.42
C LYS A 39 -13.91 2.30 -4.47
N LEU A 40 -13.85 1.16 -3.79
CA LEU A 40 -14.86 0.75 -2.80
C LEU A 40 -14.65 1.42 -1.43
N ASN A 41 -13.40 1.61 -1.00
CA ASN A 41 -13.04 2.29 0.23
C ASN A 41 -11.76 3.12 0.04
N ASN A 42 -11.93 4.43 -0.18
CA ASN A 42 -10.83 5.36 -0.46
C ASN A 42 -9.94 5.69 0.76
N ARG A 43 -10.34 5.30 1.97
CA ARG A 43 -9.55 5.47 3.22
C ARG A 43 -8.70 4.24 3.56
N ASN A 44 -8.76 3.20 2.74
CA ASN A 44 -8.01 1.98 2.98
C ASN A 44 -6.51 2.21 2.75
N MET A 45 -5.78 2.50 3.83
CA MET A 45 -4.34 2.72 3.81
C MET A 45 -3.57 1.52 3.26
N ARG A 46 -4.03 0.31 3.55
CA ARG A 46 -3.39 -0.92 3.06
C ARG A 46 -3.49 -1.05 1.55
N ALA A 47 -4.66 -0.73 0.97
CA ALA A 47 -4.84 -0.68 -0.48
C ALA A 47 -4.07 0.49 -1.14
N LEU A 48 -3.92 1.64 -0.46
CA LEU A 48 -3.09 2.76 -0.95
C LEU A 48 -1.62 2.36 -1.07
N PHE A 49 -1.07 1.73 -0.02
CA PHE A 49 0.30 1.21 -0.05
C PHE A 49 0.46 0.09 -1.06
N GLY A 50 -0.50 -0.85 -1.13
CA GLY A 50 -0.50 -1.91 -2.13
C GLY A 50 -0.47 -1.38 -3.56
N LEU A 51 -1.27 -0.36 -3.87
CA LEU A 51 -1.26 0.30 -5.17
C LEU A 51 0.10 0.97 -5.45
N TYR A 52 0.66 1.70 -4.48
CA TYR A 52 1.98 2.33 -4.62
C TYR A 52 3.09 1.31 -4.90
N MET A 53 3.14 0.24 -4.10
CA MET A 53 4.18 -0.79 -4.19
C MET A 53 4.08 -1.59 -5.49
N SER A 54 2.88 -2.04 -5.86
CA SER A 54 2.63 -2.77 -7.12
C SER A 54 2.95 -1.91 -8.34
N ALA A 55 2.53 -0.65 -8.37
CA ALA A 55 2.85 0.27 -9.46
C ALA A 55 4.35 0.55 -9.55
N SER A 56 5.02 0.81 -8.41
CA SER A 56 6.47 1.05 -8.37
C SER A 56 7.26 -0.16 -8.89
N HIS A 57 6.86 -1.37 -8.49
CA HIS A 57 7.49 -2.61 -8.96
C HIS A 57 7.27 -2.86 -10.46
N ILE A 58 6.09 -2.56 -11.00
CA ILE A 58 5.85 -2.66 -12.45
C ILE A 58 6.69 -1.64 -13.21
N ALA A 59 6.80 -0.41 -12.68
CA ALA A 59 7.58 0.66 -13.30
C ALA A 59 9.09 0.35 -13.36
N SER A 60 9.63 -0.35 -12.37
CA SER A 60 11.04 -0.78 -12.35
C SER A 60 11.28 -2.13 -13.02
N ASN A 61 10.23 -2.88 -13.39
CA ASN A 61 10.38 -4.23 -13.94
C ASN A 61 11.04 -4.21 -15.34
N PRO A 62 12.14 -4.95 -15.57
CA PRO A 62 12.80 -4.98 -16.87
C PRO A 62 11.92 -5.56 -17.98
N LYS A 63 10.98 -6.46 -17.66
CA LYS A 63 10.07 -7.09 -18.62
C LYS A 63 8.87 -6.21 -19.00
N ALA A 64 8.67 -5.08 -18.32
CA ALA A 64 7.55 -4.17 -18.62
C ALA A 64 7.87 -3.26 -19.82
N SER A 65 6.88 -3.03 -20.68
CA SER A 65 7.00 -2.10 -21.81
C SER A 65 7.20 -0.64 -21.34
N ALA A 66 7.81 0.21 -22.17
CA ALA A 66 8.01 1.62 -21.85
C ALA A 66 6.70 2.35 -21.51
N LYS A 67 5.61 2.02 -22.23
CA LYS A 67 4.27 2.55 -21.95
C LYS A 67 3.78 2.13 -20.57
N MET A 68 3.88 0.84 -20.24
CA MET A 68 3.49 0.33 -18.91
C MET A 68 4.28 1.00 -17.80
N LYS A 69 5.60 1.18 -17.98
CA LYS A 69 6.43 1.86 -16.99
C LYS A 69 5.97 3.29 -16.75
N LYS A 70 5.74 4.06 -17.81
CA LYS A 70 5.28 5.45 -17.73
C LYS A 70 3.92 5.57 -17.05
N ASP A 71 2.97 4.68 -17.37
CA ASP A 71 1.64 4.70 -16.76
C ASP A 71 1.70 4.30 -15.27
N ASN A 72 2.54 3.33 -14.91
CA ASN A 72 2.71 2.91 -13.53
C ASN A 72 3.46 3.93 -12.68
N MET A 73 4.38 4.72 -13.24
CA MET A 73 4.95 5.87 -12.53
C MET A 73 3.88 6.89 -12.14
N LYS A 74 2.86 7.12 -12.97
CA LYS A 74 1.74 8.01 -12.64
C LYS A 74 0.90 7.46 -11.49
N TYR A 75 0.59 6.15 -11.52
CA TYR A 75 -0.13 5.50 -10.42
C TYR A 75 0.66 5.57 -9.11
N ALA A 76 1.96 5.27 -9.13
CA ALA A 76 2.82 5.35 -7.96
C ALA A 76 2.89 6.79 -7.40
N SER A 77 3.11 7.78 -8.25
CA SER A 77 3.13 9.20 -7.85
C SER A 77 1.79 9.64 -7.24
N TRP A 78 0.67 9.26 -7.86
CA TRP A 78 -0.65 9.57 -7.32
C TRP A 78 -0.86 8.93 -5.94
N SER A 79 -0.55 7.64 -5.78
CA SER A 79 -0.69 6.93 -4.50
C SER A 79 0.21 7.53 -3.42
N ALA A 80 1.47 7.85 -3.74
CA ALA A 80 2.39 8.51 -2.81
C ALA A 80 1.82 9.85 -2.31
N ASN A 81 1.23 10.64 -3.20
CA ASN A 81 0.57 11.90 -2.82
C ASN A 81 -0.64 11.66 -1.90
N GLN A 82 -1.46 10.63 -2.14
CA GLN A 82 -2.58 10.29 -1.25
C GLN A 82 -2.09 9.83 0.13
N ILE A 83 -1.05 9.00 0.17
CA ILE A 83 -0.43 8.53 1.41
C ILE A 83 0.09 9.73 2.22
N ASN A 84 0.86 10.62 1.60
CA ASN A 84 1.38 11.83 2.25
C ASN A 84 0.25 12.70 2.81
N ARG A 85 -0.83 12.91 2.05
CA ARG A 85 -2.01 13.64 2.54
C ARG A 85 -2.64 12.95 3.75
N ALA A 86 -2.84 11.64 3.69
CA ALA A 86 -3.44 10.86 4.78
C ALA A 86 -2.62 11.01 6.08
N TYR A 87 -1.29 10.94 6.00
CA TYR A 87 -0.43 11.14 7.17
C TYR A 87 -0.44 12.60 7.68
N GLN A 88 -0.50 13.60 6.80
CA GLN A 88 -0.66 14.99 7.22
C GLN A 88 -1.98 15.22 7.96
N PHE A 89 -3.08 14.61 7.52
CA PHE A 89 -4.37 14.70 8.21
C PHE A 89 -4.37 13.96 9.54
N ALA A 90 -3.83 12.73 9.59
CA ALA A 90 -3.70 11.96 10.83
C ALA A 90 -2.81 12.70 11.85
N GLY A 91 -1.72 13.31 11.37
CA GLY A 91 -0.78 14.09 12.18
C GLY A 91 -1.29 15.47 12.63
N ARG A 92 -2.46 15.94 12.16
CA ARG A 92 -3.09 17.19 12.63
C ARG A 92 -4.08 16.97 13.79
N SER A 93 -4.41 15.72 14.13
CA SER A 93 -5.31 15.38 15.25
C SER A 93 -4.64 15.51 16.64
N LYS A 94 -3.40 16.03 16.71
CA LYS A 94 -2.58 16.00 17.93
C LYS A 94 -2.99 17.03 18.98
N LYS A 95 -3.99 16.68 19.80
CA LYS A 95 -3.91 16.95 21.24
C LYS A 95 -3.51 15.72 22.07
N GLU A 96 -3.46 14.50 21.50
CA GLU A 96 -3.26 13.25 22.26
C GLU A 96 -2.02 12.39 21.91
N THR A 97 -1.07 12.86 21.11
CA THR A 97 -0.01 11.97 20.55
C THR A 97 1.27 11.85 21.38
N LYS A 98 1.31 12.38 22.61
CA LYS A 98 2.52 12.28 23.44
C LYS A 98 2.71 10.87 24.01
N TYR A 99 1.62 10.17 24.32
CA TYR A 99 1.65 8.83 24.92
C TYR A 99 1.90 7.70 23.90
N SER A 100 1.35 7.81 22.70
CA SER A 100 1.51 6.79 21.66
C SER A 100 2.91 6.77 21.03
N LEU A 101 3.59 7.91 20.98
CA LEU A 101 4.98 7.95 20.51
C LEU A 101 5.92 7.27 21.52
N LYS A 102 5.76 7.57 22.82
CA LYS A 102 6.59 6.96 23.87
C LYS A 102 6.45 5.44 23.92
N ALA A 103 5.23 4.92 23.79
CA ALA A 103 5.01 3.47 23.72
C ALA A 103 5.71 2.81 22.52
N VAL A 104 5.78 3.49 21.37
CA VAL A 104 6.49 2.98 20.18
C VAL A 104 8.00 3.03 20.39
N GLU A 105 8.52 4.10 20.99
CA GLU A 105 9.92 4.23 21.37
C GLU A 105 10.33 3.13 22.36
N ASP A 106 9.52 2.89 23.40
CA ASP A 106 9.77 1.86 24.41
C ASP A 106 9.77 0.44 23.80
N MET A 107 8.86 0.17 22.85
CA MET A 107 8.86 -1.10 22.11
C MET A 107 10.11 -1.25 21.23
N LEU A 108 10.58 -0.18 20.60
CA LEU A 108 11.80 -0.17 19.78
C LEU A 108 13.07 -0.35 20.63
N GLU A 109 13.11 0.25 21.81
CA GLU A 109 14.18 0.02 22.78
C GLU A 109 14.18 -1.43 23.28
N ALA A 110 13.00 -1.99 23.58
CA ALA A 110 12.88 -3.40 23.97
C ALA A 110 13.26 -4.40 22.86
N LEU A 111 13.23 -3.96 21.59
CA LEU A 111 13.64 -4.74 20.42
C LEU A 111 15.14 -4.68 20.15
N GLN A 112 15.94 -3.88 20.90
CA GLN A 112 17.39 -3.96 20.84
C GLN A 112 17.85 -5.32 21.38
N ILE A 113 17.91 -6.30 20.48
CA ILE A 113 18.63 -7.55 20.68
C ILE A 113 20.07 -7.16 20.99
N THR A 114 20.47 -7.44 22.22
CA THR A 114 21.85 -7.32 22.69
C THR A 114 22.74 -8.03 21.67
N GLN A 115 23.59 -7.27 20.97
CA GLN A 115 24.70 -7.86 20.22
C GLN A 115 25.65 -8.46 21.25
N SER A 116 25.50 -9.75 21.52
CA SER A 116 26.49 -10.62 22.16
C SER A 116 27.34 -11.29 21.09
#